data_AF-A0A2T5CH48-F1
#
_entry.id   AF-A0A2T5CH48-F1
#
_cell.length_a   1.000
_cell.length_b   1.000
_cell.length_c   1.000
_cell.angle_alpha   90.00
_cell.angle_beta   90.00
_cell.angle_gamma   90.00
#
_symmetry.space_group_name_H-M   'P 1'
#
loop_
_entity.id
_entity.type
_entity.pdbx_description
1 polymer ?
#
loop_
_entity_poly.entity_id
_entity_poly.type
_entity_poly.pdbx_seq_one_letter_code
_entity_poly.pdbx_strand_id
1 'polypeptide(L)'
;MRHAEDQGVARSRIQSWIKNGLALINGSPCLRPGRRLAPGDRLELRAAVPNSGLTPENRELHVLYHDDDLVILNKPADLVVHPAAGLDQGTLVHRLLHHFPELAGKGAGGMDTSRPGIVHRLDKDTTGLLAVALNEPTRLCLASAFAAREVEKVYLALVHGRPRAEGIVDAPIGRHPTLKTRMAVTEKGGKPAHSAYTLLWTAPEDRFSLVQVRIASGRTHQIRVHMRHVGHPLLGDPTYCPASFTSWQDDIPCLNALLRRPMLHAWKLGLPHPRTNQPLSFVLPPPKDMLRVILVGSRTTQRVGLTGMPGCGKSLLLADLAALGLPAWSADKAVAELYLPGRDGWELLRRNFGDRFIPDPEGPVDKRALLNALRETPHLRRELEALIHPLARHHLEDFWQAHRKHRVAAAEVPLLLETGWPSDFDLIVGLACDPDRRRAWLRSDRGWDENLLADMESWQWPEAKKIRACHLVVTNPGTRDELAQKARSLVDVLQWLRQQGVRRILARITALVAPE
;
A
#
# COMPACT_ATOMS: atom_id res chain seq x y z
N MET A 1 -43.15 34.42 -1.79
CA MET A 1 -42.17 33.38 -1.39
C MET A 1 -42.81 32.01 -1.44
N ARG A 2 -43.78 31.66 -0.57
CA ARG A 2 -44.44 30.34 -0.54
C ARG A 2 -44.83 29.79 -1.91
N HIS A 3 -45.57 30.56 -2.71
CA HIS A 3 -46.00 30.12 -4.05
C HIS A 3 -44.86 29.74 -5.03
N ALA A 4 -43.68 30.38 -4.94
CA ALA A 4 -42.53 30.05 -5.78
C ALA A 4 -41.65 28.93 -5.16
N GLU A 5 -41.69 28.79 -3.84
CA GLU A 5 -41.11 27.63 -3.13
C GLU A 5 -41.90 26.35 -3.46
N ASP A 6 -43.23 26.44 -3.55
CA ASP A 6 -44.13 25.37 -4.00
C ASP A 6 -43.88 24.97 -5.47
N GLN A 7 -43.27 25.86 -6.25
CA GLN A 7 -42.81 25.61 -7.63
C GLN A 7 -41.32 25.20 -7.71
N GLY A 8 -40.71 24.80 -6.58
CA GLY A 8 -39.36 24.22 -6.54
C GLY A 8 -38.21 25.24 -6.56
N VAL A 9 -38.48 26.55 -6.44
CA VAL A 9 -37.42 27.56 -6.41
C VAL A 9 -36.89 27.75 -4.98
N ALA A 10 -35.60 27.52 -4.78
CA ALA A 10 -34.95 27.70 -3.48
C ALA A 10 -35.14 29.12 -2.90
N ARG A 11 -35.49 29.20 -1.61
CA ARG A 11 -35.75 30.45 -0.88
C ARG A 11 -34.64 31.50 -1.01
N SER A 12 -33.37 31.08 -0.97
CA SER A 12 -32.21 31.96 -1.14
C SER A 12 -32.14 32.62 -2.52
N ARG A 13 -32.60 31.91 -3.56
CA ARG A 13 -32.66 32.39 -4.95
C ARG A 13 -33.78 33.42 -5.12
N ILE A 14 -34.95 33.17 -4.53
CA ILE A 14 -36.07 34.13 -4.50
C ILE A 14 -35.64 35.42 -3.77
N GLN A 15 -34.94 35.30 -2.63
CA GLN A 15 -34.40 36.46 -1.92
C GLN A 15 -33.39 37.26 -2.75
N SER A 16 -32.56 36.58 -3.54
CA SER A 16 -31.62 37.22 -4.48
C SER A 16 -32.36 37.99 -5.57
N TRP A 17 -33.38 37.40 -6.20
CA TRP A 17 -34.17 38.08 -7.24
C TRP A 17 -34.87 39.34 -6.72
N ILE A 18 -35.43 39.27 -5.51
CA ILE A 18 -36.04 40.42 -4.85
C ILE A 18 -34.97 41.51 -4.62
N LYS A 19 -33.82 41.17 -4.02
CA LYS A 19 -32.74 42.13 -3.77
C LYS A 19 -32.17 42.76 -5.04
N ASN A 20 -32.20 42.03 -6.16
CA ASN A 20 -31.70 42.50 -7.47
C ASN A 20 -32.79 43.21 -8.30
N GLY A 21 -33.96 43.52 -7.73
CA GLY A 21 -35.02 44.26 -8.43
C GLY A 21 -35.79 43.46 -9.49
N LEU A 22 -35.62 42.14 -9.51
CA LEU A 22 -36.26 41.24 -10.48
C LEU A 22 -37.66 40.79 -10.06
N ALA A 23 -38.13 41.20 -8.87
CA ALA A 23 -39.49 41.00 -8.41
C ALA A 23 -40.24 42.34 -8.45
N LEU A 24 -41.37 42.41 -9.16
CA LEU A 24 -42.20 43.60 -9.27
C LEU A 24 -43.54 43.35 -8.59
N ILE A 25 -44.04 44.36 -7.89
CA ILE A 25 -45.40 44.39 -7.35
C ILE A 25 -46.11 45.56 -8.01
N ASN A 26 -47.20 45.28 -8.73
CA ASN A 26 -47.95 46.26 -9.51
C ASN A 26 -47.05 47.07 -10.46
N GLY A 27 -46.11 46.39 -11.13
CA GLY A 27 -45.18 47.00 -12.07
C GLY A 27 -43.99 47.75 -11.46
N SER A 28 -43.88 47.83 -10.12
CA SER A 28 -42.77 48.50 -9.43
C SER A 28 -41.82 47.50 -8.75
N PRO A 29 -40.48 47.64 -8.88
CA PRO A 29 -39.51 46.75 -8.24
C PRO A 29 -39.67 46.69 -6.71
N CYS A 30 -39.66 45.48 -6.16
CA CYS A 30 -39.66 45.19 -4.74
C CYS A 30 -38.28 44.68 -4.33
N LEU A 31 -37.61 45.41 -3.45
CA LEU A 31 -36.27 45.05 -2.95
C LEU A 31 -36.30 44.39 -1.56
N ARG A 32 -37.48 44.21 -0.97
CA ARG A 32 -37.66 43.73 0.41
C ARG A 32 -38.30 42.34 0.43
N PRO A 33 -37.55 41.27 0.73
CA PRO A 33 -38.08 39.90 0.75
C PRO A 33 -39.26 39.71 1.72
N GLY A 34 -39.28 40.43 2.83
CA GLY A 34 -40.34 40.34 3.84
C GLY A 34 -41.59 41.20 3.58
N ARG A 35 -41.73 41.83 2.39
CA ARG A 35 -42.90 42.68 2.10
C ARG A 35 -44.18 41.84 2.13
N ARG A 36 -45.15 42.25 2.95
CA ARG A 36 -46.52 41.71 2.92
C ARG A 36 -47.25 42.23 1.69
N LEU A 37 -47.99 41.35 1.03
CA LEU A 37 -48.82 41.66 -0.13
C LEU A 37 -50.26 41.91 0.31
N ALA A 38 -50.95 42.85 -0.32
CA ALA A 38 -52.37 43.05 -0.14
C ALA A 38 -53.18 42.19 -1.14
N PRO A 39 -54.44 41.83 -0.82
CA PRO A 39 -55.34 41.22 -1.79
C PRO A 39 -55.44 42.09 -3.06
N GLY A 40 -55.22 41.50 -4.23
CA GLY A 40 -55.23 42.20 -5.52
C GLY A 40 -53.86 42.65 -6.03
N ASP A 41 -52.81 42.60 -5.22
CA ASP A 41 -51.44 42.87 -5.69
C ASP A 41 -51.03 41.86 -6.78
N ARG A 42 -50.55 42.36 -7.91
CA ARG A 42 -49.94 41.54 -8.97
C ARG A 42 -48.44 41.46 -8.76
N LEU A 43 -47.95 40.27 -8.43
CA LEU A 43 -46.53 39.95 -8.35
C LEU A 43 -46.04 39.44 -9.71
N GLU A 44 -45.02 40.08 -10.27
CA GLU A 44 -44.33 39.65 -11.49
C GLU A 44 -42.87 39.34 -11.16
N LEU A 45 -42.36 38.18 -11.58
CA LEU A 45 -40.94 37.83 -11.43
C LEU A 45 -40.29 37.84 -12.81
N ARG A 46 -39.44 38.85 -13.07
CA ARG A 46 -38.66 39.01 -14.31
C ARG A 46 -37.30 38.32 -14.27
N ALA A 47 -37.18 37.27 -13.47
CA ALA A 47 -35.97 36.47 -13.49
C ALA A 47 -36.03 35.51 -14.67
N ALA A 48 -35.20 35.75 -15.70
CA ALA A 48 -34.83 34.67 -16.60
C ALA A 48 -34.21 33.56 -15.72
N VAL A 49 -34.76 32.35 -15.79
CA VAL A 49 -34.06 31.17 -15.26
C VAL A 49 -32.80 31.07 -16.12
N PRO A 50 -31.59 31.34 -15.60
CA PRO A 50 -30.40 31.14 -16.40
C PRO A 50 -30.40 29.66 -16.78
N ASN A 51 -30.38 29.36 -18.09
CA ASN A 51 -29.96 28.05 -18.55
C ASN A 51 -28.60 27.82 -17.89
N SER A 52 -28.51 26.85 -17.00
CA SER A 52 -27.20 26.34 -16.60
C SER A 52 -26.55 25.89 -17.90
N GLY A 53 -25.46 26.56 -18.31
CA GLY A 53 -24.76 26.33 -19.58
C GLY A 53 -24.01 25.00 -19.63
N LEU A 54 -24.60 23.94 -19.09
CA LEU A 54 -24.09 22.57 -19.19
C LEU A 54 -24.44 22.04 -20.58
N THR A 55 -23.43 21.65 -21.33
CA THR A 55 -23.59 21.07 -22.66
C THR A 55 -23.36 19.55 -22.61
N PRO A 56 -24.18 18.73 -23.28
CA PRO A 56 -23.90 17.30 -23.40
C PRO A 56 -22.55 17.03 -24.06
N GLU A 57 -21.77 16.09 -23.53
CA GLU A 57 -20.52 15.61 -24.13
C GLU A 57 -20.57 14.11 -24.43
N ASN A 58 -20.37 13.75 -25.69
CA ASN A 58 -20.25 12.36 -26.10
C ASN A 58 -18.88 11.80 -25.70
N ARG A 59 -18.80 11.27 -24.48
CA ARG A 59 -17.65 10.51 -23.98
C ARG A 59 -18.15 9.30 -23.20
N GLU A 60 -17.29 8.30 -23.05
CA GLU A 60 -17.61 7.05 -22.37
C GLU A 60 -18.07 7.27 -20.91
N LEU A 61 -19.11 6.52 -20.54
CA LEU A 61 -19.59 6.31 -19.18
C LEU A 61 -19.59 4.81 -18.89
N HIS A 62 -19.02 4.40 -17.76
CA HIS A 62 -19.02 3.01 -17.34
C HIS A 62 -20.18 2.77 -16.37
N VAL A 63 -21.31 2.36 -16.93
CA VAL A 63 -22.57 2.08 -16.22
C VAL A 63 -22.55 0.65 -15.68
N LEU A 64 -22.84 0.49 -14.38
CA LEU A 64 -22.89 -0.81 -13.70
C LEU A 64 -24.33 -1.27 -13.45
N TYR A 65 -25.25 -0.33 -13.26
CA TYR A 65 -26.67 -0.57 -13.04
C TYR A 65 -27.47 0.61 -13.56
N HIS A 66 -28.62 0.32 -14.15
CA HIS A 66 -29.51 1.31 -14.74
C HIS A 66 -30.96 0.79 -14.69
N ASP A 67 -31.87 1.63 -14.21
CA ASP A 67 -33.32 1.47 -14.29
C ASP A 67 -33.97 2.83 -14.60
N ASP A 68 -35.31 2.92 -14.49
CA ASP A 68 -36.06 4.16 -14.75
C ASP A 68 -35.79 5.32 -13.75
N ASP A 69 -35.16 5.02 -12.61
CA ASP A 69 -35.01 5.93 -11.48
C ASP A 69 -33.57 6.40 -11.26
N LEU A 70 -32.61 5.49 -11.39
CA LEU A 70 -31.21 5.76 -11.05
C LEU A 70 -30.23 4.98 -11.93
N VAL A 71 -29.00 5.49 -11.94
CA VAL A 71 -27.85 4.83 -12.54
C VAL A 71 -26.70 4.75 -11.55
N ILE A 72 -26.04 3.59 -11.48
CA ILE A 72 -24.79 3.39 -10.72
C ILE A 72 -23.63 3.33 -11.69
N LEU A 73 -22.61 4.13 -11.43
CA LEU A 73 -21.46 4.29 -12.30
C LEU A 73 -20.19 3.83 -11.61
N ASN A 74 -19.22 3.36 -12.40
CA ASN A 74 -17.82 3.33 -12.02
C ASN A 74 -17.14 4.63 -12.51
N LYS A 75 -16.94 5.59 -11.61
CA LYS A 75 -16.22 6.82 -11.93
C LYS A 75 -14.72 6.54 -12.04
N PRO A 76 -14.05 6.83 -13.17
CA PRO A 76 -12.60 6.74 -13.27
C PRO A 76 -11.91 7.86 -12.48
N ALA A 77 -10.59 7.75 -12.31
CA ALA A 77 -9.74 8.85 -11.84
C ALA A 77 -9.68 9.97 -12.89
N ASP A 78 -9.14 11.13 -12.54
CA ASP A 78 -9.03 12.32 -13.40
C ASP A 78 -10.37 12.91 -13.89
N LEU A 79 -11.52 12.37 -13.46
CA LEU A 79 -12.84 12.86 -13.83
C LEU A 79 -13.50 13.63 -12.68
N VAL A 80 -13.67 14.94 -12.87
CA VAL A 80 -14.44 15.80 -11.96
C VAL A 80 -15.93 15.51 -12.13
N VAL A 81 -16.68 15.43 -11.03
CA VAL A 81 -18.12 15.11 -11.05
C VAL A 81 -18.95 16.26 -11.64
N HIS A 82 -18.74 17.48 -11.17
CA HIS A 82 -19.52 18.66 -11.52
C HIS A 82 -18.59 19.84 -11.79
N PRO A 83 -18.93 20.79 -12.69
CA PRO A 83 -18.14 21.99 -12.90
C PRO A 83 -17.72 22.69 -11.61
N ALA A 84 -16.48 23.17 -11.63
CA ALA A 84 -15.81 23.81 -10.51
C ALA A 84 -15.01 25.02 -11.02
N ALA A 85 -14.48 25.84 -10.10
CA ALA A 85 -13.65 26.97 -10.48
C ALA A 85 -12.46 26.52 -11.35
N GLY A 86 -12.34 27.08 -12.56
CA GLY A 86 -11.30 26.71 -13.54
C GLY A 86 -11.59 25.46 -14.37
N LEU A 87 -12.77 24.83 -14.22
CA LEU A 87 -13.22 23.72 -15.06
C LEU A 87 -14.75 23.79 -15.27
N ASP A 88 -15.15 24.34 -16.41
CA ASP A 88 -16.54 24.51 -16.82
C ASP A 88 -17.09 23.30 -17.61
N GLN A 89 -16.25 22.64 -18.42
CA GLN A 89 -16.60 21.48 -19.24
C GLN A 89 -15.81 20.21 -18.86
N GLY A 90 -16.07 19.09 -19.54
CA GLY A 90 -15.34 17.83 -19.42
C GLY A 90 -15.67 16.99 -18.18
N THR A 91 -16.72 17.36 -17.44
CA THR A 91 -17.09 16.70 -16.18
C THR A 91 -18.04 15.52 -16.37
N LEU A 92 -18.24 14.71 -15.33
CA LEU A 92 -19.17 13.58 -15.36
C LEU A 92 -20.59 14.01 -15.75
N VAL A 93 -21.05 15.18 -15.26
CA VAL A 93 -22.37 15.72 -15.61
C VAL A 93 -22.54 15.99 -17.10
N HIS A 94 -21.50 16.45 -17.81
CA HIS A 94 -21.59 16.66 -19.26
C HIS A 94 -21.81 15.35 -20.00
N ARG A 95 -21.13 14.28 -19.56
CA ARG A 95 -21.31 12.94 -20.10
C ARG A 95 -22.71 12.41 -19.76
N LEU A 96 -23.16 12.59 -18.53
CA LEU A 96 -24.49 12.17 -18.10
C LEU A 96 -25.60 12.80 -18.94
N LEU A 97 -25.51 14.10 -19.24
CA LEU A 97 -26.47 14.80 -20.10
C LEU A 97 -26.50 14.27 -21.54
N HIS A 98 -25.40 13.68 -22.02
CA HIS A 98 -25.36 13.05 -23.34
C HIS A 98 -26.04 11.67 -23.34
N HIS A 99 -25.74 10.84 -22.33
CA HIS A 99 -26.25 9.48 -22.24
C HIS A 99 -27.69 9.40 -21.71
N PHE A 100 -28.10 10.39 -20.89
CA PHE A 100 -29.42 10.48 -20.27
C PHE A 100 -30.02 11.88 -20.52
N PRO A 101 -30.54 12.17 -21.72
CA PRO A 101 -31.06 13.49 -22.11
C PRO A 101 -32.19 14.01 -21.21
N GLU A 102 -32.93 13.12 -20.53
CA GLU A 102 -33.96 13.45 -19.54
C GLU A 102 -33.43 14.31 -18.38
N LEU A 103 -32.13 14.22 -18.08
CA LEU A 103 -31.45 15.04 -17.09
C LEU A 103 -31.40 16.53 -17.46
N ALA A 104 -31.61 16.89 -18.74
CA ALA A 104 -31.53 18.27 -19.23
C ALA A 104 -32.74 19.16 -18.87
N GLY A 105 -33.79 18.63 -18.23
CA GLY A 105 -34.78 19.42 -17.49
C GLY A 105 -35.70 20.32 -18.32
N LYS A 106 -36.37 19.82 -19.37
CA LYS A 106 -37.28 20.60 -20.24
C LYS A 106 -38.79 20.54 -19.87
N GLY A 107 -39.18 20.51 -18.59
CA GLY A 107 -40.61 20.38 -18.21
C GLY A 107 -41.04 21.06 -16.91
N ALA A 108 -42.35 21.26 -16.73
CA ALA A 108 -43.03 21.96 -15.61
C ALA A 108 -42.96 21.25 -14.23
N GLY A 109 -42.05 20.30 -14.07
CA GLY A 109 -41.66 19.62 -12.83
C GLY A 109 -40.18 19.20 -12.87
N GLY A 110 -39.37 19.95 -13.62
CA GLY A 110 -38.03 19.57 -14.05
C GLY A 110 -37.00 19.48 -12.92
N MET A 111 -36.05 18.57 -13.14
CA MET A 111 -34.90 18.34 -12.25
C MET A 111 -34.03 19.60 -12.09
N ASP A 112 -33.39 19.76 -10.92
CA ASP A 112 -32.42 20.83 -10.68
C ASP A 112 -31.31 20.86 -11.74
N THR A 113 -31.43 21.79 -12.69
CA THR A 113 -30.51 21.95 -13.83
C THR A 113 -29.13 22.42 -13.39
N SER A 114 -28.96 22.90 -12.15
CA SER A 114 -27.66 23.31 -11.64
C SER A 114 -26.78 22.14 -11.25
N ARG A 115 -27.35 20.96 -10.95
CA ARG A 115 -26.66 19.70 -10.59
C ARG A 115 -27.53 18.49 -10.97
N PRO A 116 -27.79 18.27 -12.27
CA PRO A 116 -28.77 17.28 -12.69
C PRO A 116 -28.33 15.88 -12.24
N GLY A 117 -29.20 15.22 -11.46
CA GLY A 117 -29.03 13.86 -10.96
C GLY A 117 -27.98 13.65 -9.87
N ILE A 118 -27.13 14.63 -9.59
CA ILE A 118 -26.01 14.49 -8.64
C ILE A 118 -26.50 14.62 -7.19
N VAL A 119 -26.53 13.51 -6.45
CA VAL A 119 -26.92 13.47 -5.02
C VAL A 119 -25.72 13.36 -4.07
N HIS A 120 -24.59 12.87 -4.57
CA HIS A 120 -23.31 12.80 -3.84
C HIS A 120 -22.14 12.91 -4.82
N ARG A 121 -20.90 12.95 -4.31
CA ARG A 121 -19.71 13.17 -5.15
C ARG A 121 -18.50 12.39 -4.67
N LEU A 122 -17.65 12.08 -5.63
CA LEU A 122 -16.27 11.65 -5.44
C LEU A 122 -15.31 12.78 -5.84
N ASP A 123 -14.12 12.80 -5.24
CA ASP A 123 -13.05 13.70 -5.68
C ASP A 123 -12.58 13.33 -7.10
N LYS A 124 -11.90 14.28 -7.78
CA LYS A 124 -11.41 14.11 -9.15
C LYS A 124 -10.66 12.78 -9.34
N ASP A 125 -9.72 12.50 -8.45
CA ASP A 125 -8.83 11.34 -8.55
C ASP A 125 -9.26 10.15 -7.67
N THR A 126 -10.44 10.24 -7.05
CA THR A 126 -11.07 9.09 -6.38
C THR A 126 -11.83 8.28 -7.42
N THR A 127 -11.58 6.98 -7.45
CA THR A 127 -12.26 6.03 -8.35
C THR A 127 -13.47 5.40 -7.67
N GLY A 128 -14.40 4.83 -8.41
CA GLY A 128 -15.35 3.85 -7.91
C GLY A 128 -16.83 4.25 -7.99
N LEU A 129 -17.65 3.63 -7.15
CA LEU A 129 -19.11 3.67 -7.20
C LEU A 129 -19.70 5.08 -7.01
N LEU A 130 -20.59 5.47 -7.92
CA LEU A 130 -21.34 6.72 -7.84
C LEU A 130 -22.78 6.53 -8.36
N ALA A 131 -23.77 6.69 -7.46
CA ALA A 131 -25.18 6.80 -7.81
C ALA A 131 -25.58 8.19 -8.37
N VAL A 132 -26.42 8.19 -9.40
CA VAL A 132 -27.04 9.37 -10.02
C VAL A 132 -28.53 9.11 -10.16
N ALA A 133 -29.36 10.11 -9.82
CA ALA A 133 -30.80 10.08 -10.05
C ALA A 133 -31.15 10.49 -11.48
N LEU A 134 -32.07 9.79 -12.13
CA LEU A 134 -32.54 10.10 -13.50
C LEU A 134 -33.79 10.98 -13.53
N ASN A 135 -34.51 11.06 -12.41
CA ASN A 135 -35.69 11.91 -12.25
C ASN A 135 -35.69 12.67 -10.91
N GLU A 136 -36.47 13.75 -10.82
CA GLU A 136 -36.50 14.65 -9.66
C GLU A 136 -37.03 13.98 -8.38
N PRO A 137 -38.12 13.16 -8.42
CA PRO A 137 -38.56 12.41 -7.24
C PRO A 137 -37.45 11.52 -6.66
N THR A 138 -36.73 10.81 -7.53
CA THR A 138 -35.57 10.00 -7.14
C THR A 138 -34.45 10.84 -6.55
N ARG A 139 -34.14 12.00 -7.15
CA ARG A 139 -33.11 12.91 -6.63
C ARG A 139 -33.43 13.37 -5.22
N LEU A 140 -34.68 13.74 -4.94
CA LEU A 140 -35.13 14.17 -3.62
C LEU A 140 -35.08 13.01 -2.61
N CYS A 141 -35.58 11.83 -2.98
CA CYS A 141 -35.55 10.63 -2.16
C CYS A 141 -34.10 10.26 -1.76
N LEU A 142 -33.20 10.14 -2.73
CA LEU A 142 -31.80 9.84 -2.48
C LEU A 142 -31.13 10.93 -1.65
N ALA A 143 -31.36 12.22 -1.95
CA ALA A 143 -30.79 13.31 -1.16
C ALA A 143 -31.21 13.23 0.32
N SER A 144 -32.45 12.83 0.59
CA SER A 144 -32.95 12.55 1.94
C SER A 144 -32.22 11.36 2.57
N ALA A 145 -32.10 10.24 1.86
CA ALA A 145 -31.40 9.04 2.36
C ALA A 145 -29.92 9.32 2.70
N PHE A 146 -29.22 10.10 1.86
CA PHE A 146 -27.85 10.55 2.14
C PHE A 146 -27.77 11.47 3.37
N ALA A 147 -28.76 12.35 3.58
CA ALA A 147 -28.83 13.23 4.73
C ALA A 147 -29.15 12.47 6.03
N ALA A 148 -30.05 11.48 5.95
CA ALA A 148 -30.44 10.58 7.03
C ALA A 148 -29.37 9.52 7.37
N ARG A 149 -28.31 9.40 6.55
CA ARG A 149 -27.22 8.41 6.69
C ARG A 149 -27.69 6.96 6.50
N GLU A 150 -28.74 6.77 5.71
CA GLU A 150 -29.27 5.45 5.33
C GLU A 150 -28.45 4.80 4.19
N VAL A 151 -27.58 5.58 3.55
CA VAL A 151 -26.69 5.12 2.48
C VAL A 151 -25.38 4.62 3.06
N GLU A 152 -25.10 3.34 2.84
CA GLU A 152 -23.80 2.74 3.15
C GLU A 152 -22.76 3.19 2.13
N LYS A 153 -21.63 3.73 2.62
CA LYS A 153 -20.50 4.14 1.79
C LYS A 153 -19.21 3.55 2.36
N VAL A 154 -18.60 2.62 1.64
CA VAL A 154 -17.35 1.96 2.05
C VAL A 154 -16.29 2.14 0.97
N TYR A 155 -15.09 2.48 1.40
CA TYR A 155 -13.94 2.77 0.55
C TYR A 155 -12.79 1.84 0.88
N LEU A 156 -11.96 1.57 -0.12
CA LEU A 156 -10.62 1.02 0.06
C LEU A 156 -9.60 2.14 -0.07
N ALA A 157 -8.63 2.19 0.84
CA ALA A 157 -7.53 3.13 0.80
C ALA A 157 -6.19 2.43 1.04
N LEU A 158 -5.16 2.80 0.28
CA LEU A 158 -3.78 2.49 0.65
C LEU A 158 -3.21 3.65 1.45
N VAL A 159 -2.77 3.38 2.68
CA VAL A 159 -2.26 4.37 3.62
C VAL A 159 -0.84 4.04 4.05
N HIS A 160 -0.04 5.07 4.33
CA HIS A 160 1.34 4.89 4.78
C HIS A 160 1.39 4.31 6.19
N GLY A 161 2.39 3.47 6.46
CA GLY A 161 2.56 2.82 7.75
C GLY A 161 1.50 1.73 8.01
N ARG A 162 1.52 1.21 9.23
CA ARG A 162 0.52 0.28 9.75
C ARG A 162 -0.37 0.95 10.81
N PRO A 163 -1.63 1.29 10.50
CA PRO A 163 -2.56 1.78 11.51
C PRO A 163 -2.96 0.66 12.48
N ARG A 164 -3.65 1.05 13.56
CA ARG A 164 -4.36 0.08 14.42
C ARG A 164 -5.33 -0.78 13.60
N ALA A 165 -5.64 -1.97 14.11
CA ALA A 165 -6.54 -2.90 13.44
C ALA A 165 -7.91 -2.26 13.12
N GLU A 166 -8.41 -1.42 14.02
CA GLU A 166 -9.62 -0.64 13.83
C GLU A 166 -9.45 0.76 14.43
N GLY A 167 -10.24 1.71 13.96
CA GLY A 167 -10.30 3.04 14.55
C GLY A 167 -11.46 3.87 14.04
N ILE A 168 -11.83 4.88 14.84
CA ILE A 168 -12.87 5.86 14.53
C ILE A 168 -12.25 7.24 14.55
N VAL A 169 -12.57 8.03 13.53
CA VAL A 169 -12.16 9.43 13.41
C VAL A 169 -13.43 10.28 13.35
N ASP A 170 -13.80 10.82 14.50
CA ASP A 170 -14.89 11.78 14.66
C ASP A 170 -14.29 13.18 14.88
N ALA A 171 -14.02 13.86 13.76
CA ALA A 171 -13.27 15.10 13.77
C ALA A 171 -13.89 16.05 12.72
N PRO A 172 -14.24 17.29 13.10
CA PRO A 172 -14.89 18.21 12.17
C PRO A 172 -13.94 18.66 11.07
N ILE A 173 -14.42 18.72 9.82
CA ILE A 173 -13.64 19.14 8.66
C ILE A 173 -14.10 20.50 8.15
N GLY A 174 -13.14 21.40 7.95
CA GLY A 174 -13.34 22.71 7.36
C GLY A 174 -12.20 23.10 6.43
N ARG A 175 -12.26 24.33 5.91
CA ARG A 175 -11.16 24.89 5.09
C ARG A 175 -9.93 25.06 5.98
N HIS A 176 -8.76 24.76 5.44
CA HIS A 176 -7.51 25.00 6.15
C HIS A 176 -7.36 26.51 6.44
N PRO A 177 -6.98 26.92 7.67
CA PRO A 177 -6.95 28.34 8.07
C PRO A 177 -6.08 29.23 7.17
N THR A 178 -4.89 28.75 6.80
CA THR A 178 -3.94 29.48 5.94
C THR A 178 -4.02 29.05 4.46
N LEU A 179 -3.95 27.75 4.17
CA LEU A 179 -3.98 27.19 2.82
C LEU A 179 -5.41 26.99 2.29
N LYS A 180 -6.06 28.06 1.82
CA LYS A 180 -7.51 28.04 1.43
C LYS A 180 -7.92 26.96 0.41
N THR A 181 -6.98 26.44 -0.39
CA THR A 181 -7.23 25.34 -1.34
C THR A 181 -7.33 23.97 -0.68
N ARG A 182 -6.90 23.82 0.58
CA ARG A 182 -6.89 22.57 1.35
C ARG A 182 -8.02 22.53 2.38
N MET A 183 -8.34 21.31 2.80
CA MET A 183 -9.21 21.02 3.94
C MET A 183 -8.36 20.58 5.14
N ALA A 184 -8.87 20.77 6.34
CA ALA A 184 -8.21 20.34 7.58
C ALA A 184 -9.25 19.91 8.61
N VAL A 185 -8.80 19.12 9.58
CA VAL A 185 -9.54 19.00 10.84
C VAL A 185 -9.48 20.36 11.54
N THR A 186 -10.65 20.94 11.83
CA THR A 186 -10.76 22.25 12.47
C THR A 186 -12.00 22.31 13.35
N GLU A 187 -11.78 22.52 14.65
CA GLU A 187 -12.86 22.67 15.63
C GLU A 187 -13.71 23.92 15.34
N LYS A 188 -13.05 25.04 15.02
CA LYS A 188 -13.75 26.28 14.67
C LYS A 188 -14.16 26.26 13.20
N GLY A 189 -15.47 26.34 12.95
CA GLY A 189 -16.04 26.44 11.61
C GLY A 189 -15.97 25.15 10.77
N GLY A 190 -15.47 24.05 11.33
CA GLY A 190 -15.53 22.73 10.71
C GLY A 190 -16.95 22.16 10.76
N LYS A 191 -17.26 21.31 9.78
CA LYS A 191 -18.52 20.54 9.76
C LYS A 191 -18.26 19.15 10.33
N PRO A 192 -19.17 18.60 11.16
CA PRO A 192 -19.05 17.25 11.68
C PRO A 192 -18.78 16.24 10.56
N ALA A 193 -17.78 15.40 10.79
CA ALA A 193 -17.37 14.35 9.88
C ALA A 193 -16.97 13.10 10.66
N HIS A 194 -17.46 11.95 10.21
CA HIS A 194 -17.28 10.67 10.90
C HIS A 194 -16.84 9.59 9.92
N SER A 195 -15.71 8.95 10.22
CA SER A 195 -15.11 7.86 9.45
C SER A 195 -14.68 6.75 10.40
N ALA A 196 -15.04 5.50 10.10
CA ALA A 196 -14.51 4.33 10.78
C ALA A 196 -13.63 3.53 9.80
N TYR A 197 -12.49 3.02 10.24
CA TYR A 197 -11.61 2.24 9.40
C TYR A 197 -11.25 0.89 10.02
N THR A 198 -10.98 -0.09 9.16
CA THR A 198 -10.53 -1.43 9.51
C THR A 198 -9.33 -1.79 8.64
N LEU A 199 -8.26 -2.29 9.26
CA LEU A 199 -7.06 -2.78 8.60
C LEU A 199 -7.33 -4.12 7.94
N LEU A 200 -7.16 -4.20 6.62
CA LEU A 200 -7.36 -5.45 5.86
C LEU A 200 -6.04 -6.19 5.64
N TRP A 201 -4.98 -5.45 5.30
CA TRP A 201 -3.69 -6.03 4.95
C TRP A 201 -2.56 -5.02 5.13
N THR A 202 -1.35 -5.50 5.42
CA THR A 202 -0.15 -4.66 5.58
C THR A 202 0.98 -5.21 4.72
N ALA A 203 1.71 -4.30 4.07
CA ALA A 203 2.89 -4.60 3.30
C ALA A 203 4.07 -5.00 4.19
N PRO A 204 5.07 -5.71 3.65
CA PRO A 204 6.31 -5.97 4.36
C PRO A 204 6.94 -4.70 4.94
N GLU A 205 7.63 -4.84 6.06
CA GLU A 205 8.29 -3.74 6.81
C GLU A 205 7.32 -2.63 7.22
N ASP A 206 6.02 -2.93 7.33
CA ASP A 206 4.95 -1.99 7.70
C ASP A 206 4.94 -0.70 6.85
N ARG A 207 5.47 -0.74 5.62
CA ARG A 207 5.61 0.43 4.73
C ARG A 207 4.27 1.11 4.43
N PHE A 208 3.24 0.31 4.19
CA PHE A 208 1.88 0.77 3.93
C PHE A 208 0.86 -0.34 4.19
N SER A 209 -0.41 0.05 4.28
CA SER A 209 -1.54 -0.85 4.55
C SER A 209 -2.72 -0.58 3.63
N LEU A 210 -3.46 -1.65 3.33
CA LEU A 210 -4.80 -1.56 2.76
C LEU A 210 -5.81 -1.48 3.91
N VAL A 211 -6.61 -0.43 3.91
CA VAL A 211 -7.68 -0.22 4.89
C VAL A 211 -9.03 -0.07 4.20
N GLN A 212 -10.05 -0.63 4.85
CA GLN A 212 -11.44 -0.32 4.58
C GLN A 212 -11.81 0.94 5.36
N VAL A 213 -12.54 1.88 4.76
CA VAL A 213 -13.05 3.09 5.42
C VAL A 213 -14.54 3.26 5.16
N ARG A 214 -15.35 3.17 6.21
CA ARG A 214 -16.78 3.48 6.17
C ARG A 214 -17.00 4.93 6.59
N ILE A 215 -17.76 5.70 5.83
CA ILE A 215 -18.05 7.11 6.15
C ILE A 215 -19.54 7.33 6.36
N ALA A 216 -19.91 8.00 7.46
CA ALA A 216 -21.29 8.41 7.70
C ALA A 216 -21.61 9.73 6.98
N SER A 217 -20.66 10.66 6.97
CA SER A 217 -20.73 11.94 6.26
C SER A 217 -20.03 11.90 4.90
N GLY A 218 -20.12 12.99 4.12
CA GLY A 218 -19.46 13.13 2.81
C GLY A 218 -18.79 14.50 2.65
N ARG A 219 -17.87 14.86 3.54
CA ARG A 219 -17.16 16.16 3.47
C ARG A 219 -16.06 16.13 2.41
N THR A 220 -15.72 17.29 1.87
CA THR A 220 -14.67 17.42 0.85
C THR A 220 -13.35 16.87 1.39
N HIS A 221 -12.73 15.95 0.65
CA HIS A 221 -11.48 15.28 1.00
C HIS A 221 -11.53 14.52 2.34
N GLN A 222 -12.71 14.10 2.82
CA GLN A 222 -12.88 13.59 4.19
C GLN A 222 -11.91 12.47 4.57
N ILE A 223 -11.88 11.38 3.81
CA ILE A 223 -11.01 10.23 4.10
C ILE A 223 -9.54 10.65 4.05
N ARG A 224 -9.16 11.46 3.06
CA ARG A 224 -7.78 11.95 2.88
C ARG A 224 -7.30 12.75 4.10
N VAL A 225 -8.15 13.65 4.60
CA VAL A 225 -7.87 14.48 5.78
C VAL A 225 -7.86 13.64 7.06
N HIS A 226 -8.86 12.76 7.26
CA HIS A 226 -8.94 11.93 8.47
C HIS A 226 -7.78 10.95 8.58
N MET A 227 -7.43 10.27 7.49
CA MET A 227 -6.31 9.32 7.49
C MET A 227 -4.99 10.04 7.74
N ARG A 228 -4.78 11.25 7.19
CA ARG A 228 -3.64 12.10 7.56
C ARG A 228 -3.67 12.50 9.03
N HIS A 229 -4.84 12.85 9.56
CA HIS A 229 -5.01 13.29 10.95
C HIS A 229 -4.62 12.19 11.95
N VAL A 230 -4.93 10.92 11.66
CA VAL A 230 -4.50 9.77 12.48
C VAL A 230 -3.07 9.29 12.20
N GLY A 231 -2.28 10.04 11.42
CA GLY A 231 -0.87 9.75 11.15
C GLY A 231 -0.60 8.82 9.96
N HIS A 232 -1.63 8.41 9.21
CA HIS A 232 -1.53 7.45 8.11
C HIS A 232 -2.08 8.05 6.80
N PRO A 233 -1.42 9.06 6.20
CA PRO A 233 -1.89 9.65 4.94
C PRO A 233 -1.98 8.62 3.81
N LEU A 234 -2.79 8.91 2.80
CA LEU A 234 -2.93 8.03 1.63
C LEU A 234 -1.68 8.04 0.76
N LEU A 235 -1.35 6.87 0.21
CA LEU A 235 -0.32 6.73 -0.83
C LEU A 235 -0.74 7.53 -2.07
N GLY A 236 0.23 8.22 -2.67
CA GLY A 236 0.03 9.00 -3.89
C GLY A 236 -0.84 10.26 -3.72
N ASP A 237 -1.14 10.68 -2.49
CA ASP A 237 -1.87 11.93 -2.25
C ASP A 237 -0.92 13.14 -2.27
N PRO A 238 -0.91 13.97 -3.34
CA PRO A 238 0.03 15.09 -3.45
C PRO A 238 -0.35 16.27 -2.54
N THR A 239 -1.55 16.26 -1.95
CA THR A 239 -2.07 17.39 -1.16
C THR A 239 -1.81 17.19 0.32
N TYR A 240 -2.03 15.98 0.81
CA TYR A 240 -2.06 15.70 2.25
C TYR A 240 -0.95 14.76 2.74
N CYS A 241 -0.19 14.14 1.84
CA CYS A 241 0.97 13.32 2.22
C CYS A 241 2.23 14.21 2.33
N PRO A 242 2.87 14.31 3.51
CA PRO A 242 4.17 14.97 3.65
C PRO A 242 5.30 14.16 3.02
N ALA A 243 6.34 14.82 2.52
CA ALA A 243 7.52 14.18 1.94
C ALA A 243 8.27 13.24 2.92
N SER A 244 8.15 13.46 4.23
CA SER A 244 8.74 12.56 5.25
C SER A 244 8.17 11.13 5.21
N PHE A 245 7.01 10.93 4.59
CA PHE A 245 6.37 9.61 4.47
C PHE A 245 6.84 8.83 3.22
N THR A 246 7.58 9.45 2.31
CA THR A 246 7.89 8.89 0.98
C THR A 246 9.31 8.34 0.84
N SER A 247 10.16 8.44 1.87
CA SER A 247 11.58 8.03 1.79
C SER A 247 11.80 6.58 1.33
N TRP A 248 10.97 5.65 1.81
CA TRP A 248 11.04 4.24 1.42
C TRP A 248 10.62 3.98 -0.04
N GLN A 249 9.95 4.92 -0.69
CA GLN A 249 9.44 4.71 -2.06
C GLN A 249 10.56 4.68 -3.09
N ASP A 250 11.64 5.43 -2.84
CA ASP A 250 12.83 5.50 -3.70
C ASP A 250 13.63 4.18 -3.72
N ASP A 251 13.31 3.29 -2.77
CA ASP A 251 13.86 1.94 -2.71
C ASP A 251 13.15 0.94 -3.60
N ILE A 252 11.97 1.31 -4.12
CA ILE A 252 11.15 0.43 -4.92
C ILE A 252 11.05 0.95 -6.35
N PRO A 253 11.79 0.35 -7.30
CA PRO A 253 11.76 0.76 -8.69
C PRO A 253 10.33 0.81 -9.26
N CYS A 254 10.05 1.89 -9.98
CA CYS A 254 8.78 2.17 -10.66
C CYS A 254 7.58 2.47 -9.73
N LEU A 255 7.71 2.46 -8.40
CA LEU A 255 6.59 2.73 -7.50
C LEU A 255 6.05 4.15 -7.68
N ASN A 256 6.93 5.16 -7.68
CA ASN A 256 6.54 6.57 -7.86
C ASN A 256 5.79 6.81 -9.17
N ALA A 257 6.10 6.06 -10.24
CA ALA A 257 5.40 6.16 -11.51
C ALA A 257 3.94 5.66 -11.46
N LEU A 258 3.60 4.82 -10.47
CA LEU A 258 2.24 4.32 -10.21
C LEU A 258 1.44 5.24 -9.27
N LEU A 259 2.11 5.96 -8.38
CA LEU A 259 1.52 6.84 -7.37
C LEU A 259 1.10 8.19 -7.94
N ARG A 260 0.22 8.19 -8.96
CA ARG A 260 -0.24 9.40 -9.66
C ARG A 260 -1.47 10.06 -9.05
N ARG A 261 -2.09 9.42 -8.07
CA ARG A 261 -3.32 9.86 -7.41
C ARG A 261 -3.39 9.33 -5.98
N PRO A 262 -4.23 9.92 -5.11
CA PRO A 262 -4.58 9.30 -3.85
C PRO A 262 -5.13 7.89 -4.13
N MET A 263 -4.52 6.88 -3.51
CA MET A 263 -4.93 5.48 -3.63
C MET A 263 -6.22 5.24 -2.83
N LEU A 264 -7.33 5.80 -3.33
CA LEU A 264 -8.67 5.75 -2.76
C LEU A 264 -9.66 5.24 -3.82
N HIS A 265 -10.55 4.36 -3.38
CA HIS A 265 -11.55 3.73 -4.23
C HIS A 265 -12.88 3.56 -3.47
N ALA A 266 -13.98 4.06 -4.01
CA ALA A 266 -15.34 3.83 -3.51
C ALA A 266 -15.76 2.39 -3.87
N TRP A 267 -15.61 1.49 -2.89
CA TRP A 267 -15.62 0.04 -3.05
C TRP A 267 -17.02 -0.57 -2.88
N LYS A 268 -17.77 -0.15 -1.87
CA LYS A 268 -19.18 -0.57 -1.67
C LYS A 268 -20.10 0.64 -1.55
N LEU A 269 -21.28 0.52 -2.15
CA LEU A 269 -22.37 1.48 -2.05
C LEU A 269 -23.68 0.72 -1.83
N GLY A 270 -24.32 0.96 -0.69
CA GLY A 270 -25.62 0.39 -0.35
C GLY A 270 -26.65 1.51 -0.19
N LEU A 271 -27.84 1.37 -0.77
CA LEU A 271 -28.91 2.38 -0.68
C LEU A 271 -30.29 1.75 -0.86
N PRO A 272 -31.35 2.32 -0.25
CA PRO A 272 -32.72 1.93 -0.57
C PRO A 272 -33.08 2.40 -1.97
N HIS A 273 -33.70 1.53 -2.78
CA HIS A 273 -34.21 1.89 -4.08
C HIS A 273 -35.27 3.01 -3.93
N PRO A 274 -35.17 4.15 -4.64
CA PRO A 274 -36.00 5.34 -4.42
C PRO A 274 -37.51 5.13 -4.57
N ARG A 275 -37.92 4.27 -5.52
CA ARG A 275 -39.33 3.90 -5.75
C ARG A 275 -39.81 2.71 -4.93
N THR A 276 -39.07 1.60 -4.90
CA THR A 276 -39.53 0.33 -4.31
C THR A 276 -39.11 0.15 -2.84
N ASN A 277 -38.20 0.99 -2.35
CA ASN A 277 -37.55 0.88 -1.04
C ASN A 277 -36.79 -0.44 -0.81
N GLN A 278 -36.59 -1.26 -1.86
CA GLN A 278 -35.80 -2.49 -1.75
C GLN A 278 -34.32 -2.15 -1.55
N PRO A 279 -33.59 -2.88 -0.71
CA PRO A 279 -32.17 -2.62 -0.51
C PRO A 279 -31.37 -2.98 -1.76
N LEU A 280 -30.61 -2.00 -2.28
CA LEU A 280 -29.63 -2.20 -3.33
C LEU A 280 -28.22 -2.18 -2.72
N SER A 281 -27.36 -3.10 -3.17
CA SER A 281 -25.96 -3.18 -2.75
C SER A 281 -25.06 -3.43 -3.95
N PHE A 282 -24.05 -2.58 -4.10
CA PHE A 282 -23.09 -2.65 -5.19
C PHE A 282 -21.67 -2.75 -4.62
N VAL A 283 -20.88 -3.64 -5.21
CA VAL A 283 -19.46 -3.80 -4.91
C VAL A 283 -18.66 -3.68 -6.20
N LEU A 284 -17.58 -2.92 -6.19
CA LEU A 284 -16.72 -2.73 -7.35
C LEU A 284 -15.27 -3.09 -7.00
N PRO A 285 -14.64 -4.09 -7.65
CA PRO A 285 -13.26 -4.46 -7.35
C PRO A 285 -12.29 -3.28 -7.51
N PRO A 286 -11.20 -3.24 -6.70
CA PRO A 286 -10.23 -2.17 -6.78
C PRO A 286 -9.60 -2.10 -8.18
N PRO A 287 -9.29 -0.88 -8.67
CA PRO A 287 -8.73 -0.68 -10.00
C PRO A 287 -7.32 -1.28 -10.12
N LYS A 288 -6.94 -1.59 -11.37
CA LYS A 288 -5.65 -2.24 -11.69
C LYS A 288 -4.43 -1.48 -11.15
N ASP A 289 -4.49 -0.15 -11.08
CA ASP A 289 -3.40 0.67 -10.55
C ASP A 289 -3.18 0.44 -9.06
N MET A 290 -4.24 0.37 -8.26
CA MET A 290 -4.19 0.07 -6.83
C MET A 290 -3.60 -1.32 -6.57
N LEU A 291 -4.04 -2.33 -7.33
CA LEU A 291 -3.45 -3.68 -7.24
C LEU A 291 -1.97 -3.69 -7.63
N ARG A 292 -1.59 -2.97 -8.69
CA ARG A 292 -0.17 -2.83 -9.09
C ARG A 292 0.67 -2.15 -8.01
N VAL A 293 0.15 -1.11 -7.34
CA VAL A 293 0.82 -0.47 -6.21
C VAL A 293 1.04 -1.47 -5.07
N ILE A 294 0.05 -2.28 -4.72
CA ILE A 294 0.22 -3.33 -3.71
C ILE A 294 1.32 -4.29 -4.13
N LEU A 295 1.27 -4.85 -5.34
CA LEU A 295 2.24 -5.86 -5.79
C LEU A 295 3.67 -5.30 -5.92
N VAL A 296 3.83 -4.08 -6.43
CA VAL A 296 5.14 -3.43 -6.58
C VAL A 296 5.67 -2.96 -5.23
N GLY A 297 4.83 -2.32 -4.42
CA GLY A 297 5.19 -1.84 -3.08
C GLY A 297 5.50 -2.96 -2.09
N SER A 298 4.94 -4.17 -2.29
CA SER A 298 5.23 -5.35 -1.46
C SER A 298 6.56 -6.03 -1.80
N ARG A 299 7.31 -5.53 -2.79
CA ARG A 299 8.57 -6.16 -3.19
C ARG A 299 9.60 -6.00 -2.08
N THR A 300 10.06 -7.14 -1.58
CA THR A 300 11.26 -7.28 -0.75
C THR A 300 12.29 -8.11 -1.48
N THR A 301 13.56 -8.01 -1.10
CA THR A 301 14.57 -8.98 -1.53
C THR A 301 14.26 -10.32 -0.89
N GLN A 302 14.28 -11.40 -1.67
CA GLN A 302 14.19 -12.75 -1.11
C GLN A 302 15.56 -13.12 -0.54
N ARG A 303 15.64 -13.28 0.78
CA ARG A 303 16.87 -13.60 1.53
C ARG A 303 17.06 -15.11 1.58
N VAL A 304 18.07 -15.61 0.89
CA VAL A 304 18.34 -17.04 0.76
C VAL A 304 19.57 -17.40 1.59
N GLY A 305 19.39 -18.33 2.53
CA GLY A 305 20.48 -18.86 3.36
C GLY A 305 21.01 -20.16 2.77
N LEU A 306 22.32 -20.28 2.60
CA LEU A 306 22.98 -21.52 2.20
C LEU A 306 23.65 -22.15 3.42
N THR A 307 23.35 -23.42 3.67
CA THR A 307 23.98 -24.22 4.73
C THR A 307 24.23 -25.65 4.26
N GLY A 308 24.97 -26.43 5.04
CA GLY A 308 25.41 -27.77 4.68
C GLY A 308 26.75 -28.12 5.34
N MET A 309 27.11 -29.39 5.31
CA MET A 309 28.31 -29.88 5.99
C MET A 309 29.60 -29.23 5.43
N PRO A 310 30.69 -29.11 6.21
CA PRO A 310 31.98 -28.64 5.72
C PRO A 310 32.42 -29.47 4.52
N GLY A 311 32.98 -28.83 3.49
CA GLY A 311 33.43 -29.52 2.27
C GLY A 311 32.35 -29.90 1.26
N CYS A 312 31.06 -29.66 1.52
CA CYS A 312 30.00 -30.01 0.55
C CYS A 312 29.89 -29.08 -0.68
N GLY A 313 30.74 -28.05 -0.79
CA GLY A 313 30.77 -27.14 -1.94
C GLY A 313 29.93 -25.86 -1.81
N LYS A 314 29.55 -25.46 -0.59
CA LYS A 314 28.69 -24.27 -0.35
C LYS A 314 29.26 -23.00 -0.94
N SER A 315 30.53 -22.72 -0.67
CA SER A 315 31.20 -21.51 -1.18
C SER A 315 31.34 -21.53 -2.71
N LEU A 316 31.44 -22.72 -3.32
CA LEU A 316 31.43 -22.87 -4.78
C LEU A 316 30.04 -22.58 -5.34
N LEU A 317 28.98 -23.13 -4.72
CA LEU A 317 27.60 -22.83 -5.11
C LEU A 317 27.30 -21.33 -4.95
N LEU A 318 27.74 -20.71 -3.85
CA LEU A 318 27.58 -19.27 -3.64
C LEU A 318 28.28 -18.46 -4.73
N ALA A 319 29.50 -18.86 -5.13
CA ALA A 319 30.23 -18.22 -6.22
C ALA A 319 29.51 -18.38 -7.58
N ASP A 320 28.93 -19.55 -7.85
CA ASP A 320 28.12 -19.77 -9.06
C ASP A 320 26.87 -18.89 -9.07
N LEU A 321 26.17 -18.75 -7.93
CA LEU A 321 25.03 -17.84 -7.81
C LEU A 321 25.46 -16.38 -8.03
N ALA A 322 26.63 -15.99 -7.52
CA ALA A 322 27.20 -14.66 -7.75
C ALA A 322 27.49 -14.42 -9.23
N ALA A 323 28.05 -15.41 -9.94
CA ALA A 323 28.31 -15.34 -11.37
C ALA A 323 27.02 -15.24 -12.21
N LEU A 324 25.89 -15.71 -11.69
CA LEU A 324 24.56 -15.54 -12.27
C LEU A 324 23.89 -14.19 -11.91
N GLY A 325 24.60 -13.30 -11.21
CA GLY A 325 24.15 -11.94 -10.89
C GLY A 325 23.36 -11.81 -9.58
N LEU A 326 23.35 -12.84 -8.72
CA LEU A 326 22.78 -12.71 -7.38
C LEU A 326 23.81 -12.10 -6.44
N PRO A 327 23.48 -11.05 -5.68
CA PRO A 327 24.32 -10.63 -4.56
C PRO A 327 24.60 -11.80 -3.64
N ALA A 328 25.86 -11.94 -3.25
CA ALA A 328 26.36 -13.06 -2.47
C ALA A 328 27.16 -12.57 -1.27
N TRP A 329 26.86 -13.14 -0.10
CA TRP A 329 27.57 -12.87 1.14
C TRP A 329 28.05 -14.18 1.77
N SER A 330 29.20 -14.15 2.46
CA SER A 330 29.78 -15.32 3.11
C SER A 330 30.18 -14.99 4.53
N ALA A 331 29.69 -15.78 5.49
CA ALA A 331 30.03 -15.63 6.90
C ALA A 331 31.54 -15.72 7.14
N ASP A 332 32.21 -16.67 6.46
CA ASP A 332 33.66 -16.87 6.61
C ASP A 332 34.46 -15.65 6.12
N LYS A 333 34.00 -14.99 5.04
CA LYS A 333 34.60 -13.75 4.54
C LYS A 333 34.33 -12.57 5.48
N ALA A 334 33.09 -12.42 5.94
CA ALA A 334 32.74 -11.35 6.88
C ALA A 334 33.55 -11.46 8.18
N VAL A 335 33.68 -12.66 8.74
CA VAL A 335 34.53 -12.90 9.93
C VAL A 335 36.00 -12.66 9.62
N ALA A 336 36.49 -13.03 8.42
CA ALA A 336 37.86 -12.70 8.02
C ALA A 336 38.12 -11.19 7.99
N GLU A 337 37.17 -10.40 7.51
CA GLU A 337 37.26 -8.94 7.49
C GLU A 337 37.18 -8.34 8.90
N LEU A 338 36.33 -8.91 9.78
CA LEU A 338 36.27 -8.50 11.19
C LEU A 338 37.56 -8.78 11.96
N TYR A 339 38.39 -9.71 11.49
CA TYR A 339 39.65 -10.12 12.11
C TYR A 339 40.87 -9.35 11.59
N LEU A 340 40.70 -8.40 10.67
CA LEU A 340 41.77 -7.51 10.24
C LEU A 340 42.11 -6.47 11.33
N PRO A 341 43.36 -5.99 11.39
CA PRO A 341 43.80 -4.99 12.37
C PRO A 341 42.87 -3.77 12.44
N GLY A 342 42.53 -3.34 13.66
CA GLY A 342 41.69 -2.17 13.91
C GLY A 342 40.20 -2.32 13.57
N ARG A 343 39.73 -3.53 13.24
CA ARG A 343 38.31 -3.84 13.04
C ARG A 343 37.67 -4.32 14.35
N ASP A 344 36.36 -4.21 14.46
CA ASP A 344 35.63 -4.48 15.71
C ASP A 344 35.89 -5.88 16.27
N GLY A 345 35.92 -6.91 15.42
CA GLY A 345 36.20 -8.28 15.86
C GLY A 345 37.62 -8.46 16.41
N TRP A 346 38.60 -7.83 15.75
CA TRP A 346 39.99 -7.81 16.18
C TRP A 346 40.15 -7.10 17.53
N GLU A 347 39.54 -5.93 17.70
CA GLU A 347 39.58 -5.15 18.95
C GLU A 347 38.91 -5.90 20.12
N LEU A 348 37.74 -6.51 19.88
CA LEU A 348 37.06 -7.31 20.89
C LEU A 348 37.88 -8.52 21.34
N LEU A 349 38.51 -9.22 20.39
CA LEU A 349 39.35 -10.36 20.72
C LEU A 349 40.59 -9.95 21.52
N ARG A 350 41.23 -8.85 21.14
CA ARG A 350 42.38 -8.32 21.87
C ARG A 350 42.00 -7.91 23.29
N ARG A 351 40.87 -7.23 23.46
CA ARG A 351 40.39 -6.79 24.77
C ARG A 351 40.06 -7.96 25.71
N ASN A 352 39.47 -9.02 25.19
CA ASN A 352 39.01 -10.16 25.98
C ASN A 352 40.10 -11.21 26.22
N PHE A 353 41.01 -11.41 25.27
CA PHE A 353 42.01 -12.49 25.30
C PHE A 353 43.46 -12.01 25.25
N GLY A 354 43.69 -10.68 25.29
CA GLY A 354 45.02 -10.09 25.12
C GLY A 354 45.62 -10.43 23.75
N ASP A 355 46.94 -10.59 23.72
CA ASP A 355 47.67 -10.90 22.49
C ASP A 355 47.67 -12.42 22.14
N ARG A 356 46.93 -13.25 22.91
CA ARG A 356 46.91 -14.72 22.75
C ARG A 356 46.59 -15.17 21.32
N PHE A 357 45.68 -14.47 20.65
CA PHE A 357 45.27 -14.78 19.27
C PHE A 357 45.72 -13.71 18.28
N ILE A 358 46.48 -12.71 18.73
CA ILE A 358 47.00 -11.59 17.93
C ILE A 358 48.47 -11.41 18.34
N PRO A 359 49.35 -12.34 17.94
CA PRO A 359 50.76 -12.33 18.35
C PRO A 359 51.55 -11.17 17.72
N ASP A 360 51.06 -10.62 16.60
CA ASP A 360 51.57 -9.42 15.94
C ASP A 360 50.53 -8.29 16.09
N PRO A 361 50.85 -7.17 16.77
CA PRO A 361 49.94 -6.04 16.96
C PRO A 361 49.46 -5.38 15.65
N GLU A 362 50.19 -5.54 14.55
CA GLU A 362 49.81 -5.05 13.22
C GLU A 362 49.23 -6.17 12.33
N GLY A 363 49.14 -7.39 12.88
CA GLY A 363 48.70 -8.60 12.18
C GLY A 363 47.21 -8.93 12.42
N PRO A 364 46.58 -9.70 11.52
CA PRO A 364 45.23 -10.20 11.72
C PRO A 364 45.19 -11.25 12.83
N VAL A 365 43.98 -11.58 13.30
CA VAL A 365 43.78 -12.67 14.26
C VAL A 365 44.31 -14.00 13.69
N ASP A 366 45.13 -14.71 14.48
CA ASP A 366 45.62 -16.04 14.17
C ASP A 366 44.49 -17.07 14.26
N LYS A 367 43.88 -17.36 13.11
CA LYS A 367 42.79 -18.33 12.98
C LYS A 367 43.21 -19.75 13.35
N ARG A 368 44.50 -20.12 13.19
CA ARG A 368 45.00 -21.46 13.57
C ARG A 368 45.09 -21.58 15.09
N ALA A 369 45.69 -20.58 15.75
CA ALA A 369 45.76 -20.53 17.21
C ALA A 369 44.35 -20.54 17.82
N LEU A 370 43.42 -19.77 17.25
CA LEU A 370 42.03 -19.73 17.68
C LEU A 370 41.33 -21.09 17.50
N LEU A 371 41.46 -21.73 16.32
CA LEU A 371 40.87 -23.04 16.05
C LEU A 371 41.37 -24.10 17.04
N ASN A 372 42.67 -24.13 17.34
CA ASN A 372 43.23 -25.07 18.31
C ASN A 372 42.64 -24.83 19.72
N ALA A 373 42.59 -23.57 20.16
CA ALA A 373 42.03 -23.24 21.47
C ALA A 373 40.53 -23.59 21.59
N LEU A 374 39.75 -23.43 20.51
CA LEU A 374 38.34 -23.79 20.47
C LEU A 374 38.09 -25.30 20.61
N ARG A 375 39.02 -26.13 20.12
CA ARG A 375 38.96 -27.60 20.25
C ARG A 375 39.23 -28.06 21.68
N GLU A 376 40.15 -27.40 22.36
CA GLU A 376 40.55 -27.75 23.73
C GLU A 376 39.55 -27.25 24.78
N THR A 377 38.89 -26.11 24.55
CA THR A 377 38.07 -25.44 25.57
C THR A 377 36.63 -25.16 25.06
N PRO A 378 35.65 -26.00 25.41
CA PRO A 378 34.26 -25.82 24.96
C PRO A 378 33.61 -24.50 25.38
N HIS A 379 33.99 -23.93 26.53
CA HIS A 379 33.48 -22.64 26.99
C HIS A 379 33.96 -21.46 26.14
N LEU A 380 35.20 -21.53 25.65
CA LEU A 380 35.79 -20.49 24.80
C LEU A 380 35.00 -20.32 23.50
N ARG A 381 34.46 -21.41 22.95
CA ARG A 381 33.61 -21.35 21.76
C ARG A 381 32.38 -20.50 21.98
N ARG A 382 31.65 -20.72 23.08
CA ARG A 382 30.43 -19.92 23.36
C ARG A 382 30.75 -18.46 23.60
N GLU A 383 31.87 -18.18 24.26
CA GLU A 383 32.34 -16.81 24.47
C GLU A 383 32.72 -16.12 23.16
N LEU A 384 33.47 -16.81 22.29
CA LEU A 384 33.81 -16.31 20.95
C LEU A 384 32.56 -16.06 20.11
N GLU A 385 31.63 -17.01 20.08
CA GLU A 385 30.37 -16.87 19.37
C GLU A 385 29.59 -15.66 19.90
N ALA A 386 29.52 -15.45 21.22
CA ALA A 386 28.84 -14.29 21.82
C ALA A 386 29.47 -12.93 21.45
N LEU A 387 30.78 -12.89 21.19
CA LEU A 387 31.49 -11.68 20.76
C LEU A 387 31.36 -11.42 19.26
N ILE A 388 31.53 -12.45 18.43
CA ILE A 388 31.68 -12.30 16.98
C ILE A 388 30.35 -12.45 16.23
N HIS A 389 29.43 -13.30 16.68
CA HIS A 389 28.15 -13.50 15.99
C HIS A 389 27.31 -12.22 15.87
N PRO A 390 27.19 -11.35 16.89
CA PRO A 390 26.49 -10.08 16.73
C PRO A 390 27.09 -9.19 15.63
N LEU A 391 28.43 -9.12 15.54
CA LEU A 391 29.12 -8.35 14.51
C LEU A 391 28.91 -8.94 13.11
N ALA A 392 29.01 -10.26 12.98
CA ALA A 392 28.76 -10.95 11.71
C ALA A 392 27.29 -10.83 11.27
N ARG A 393 26.34 -10.87 12.21
CA ARG A 393 24.92 -10.65 11.95
C ARG A 393 24.65 -9.21 11.51
N HIS A 394 25.28 -8.22 12.15
CA HIS A 394 25.17 -6.83 11.73
C HIS A 394 25.69 -6.62 10.30
N HIS A 395 26.85 -7.22 9.98
CA HIS A 395 27.39 -7.19 8.61
C HIS A 395 26.44 -7.86 7.59
N LEU A 396 25.74 -8.92 7.99
CA LEU A 396 24.72 -9.56 7.16
C LEU A 396 23.49 -8.66 6.97
N GLU A 397 23.05 -7.94 8.00
CA GLU A 397 21.96 -6.97 7.92
C GLU A 397 22.31 -5.81 6.96
N ASP A 398 23.54 -5.29 7.03
CA ASP A 398 24.03 -4.27 6.10
C ASP A 398 24.03 -4.78 4.65
N PHE A 399 24.42 -6.04 4.45
CA PHE A 399 24.32 -6.68 3.14
C PHE A 399 22.85 -6.74 2.65
N TRP A 400 21.90 -7.12 3.50
CA TRP A 400 20.48 -7.09 3.13
C TRP A 400 19.99 -5.70 2.76
N GLN A 401 20.40 -4.67 3.52
CA GLN A 401 20.02 -3.29 3.24
C GLN A 401 20.61 -2.78 1.92
N ALA A 402 21.91 -3.00 1.70
CA ALA A 402 22.60 -2.60 0.48
C ALA A 402 21.99 -3.26 -0.77
N HIS A 403 21.48 -4.48 -0.63
CA HIS A 403 20.92 -5.25 -1.73
C HIS A 403 19.39 -5.30 -1.78
N ARG A 404 18.68 -4.48 -0.98
CA ARG A 404 17.20 -4.47 -0.89
C ARG A 404 16.44 -4.32 -2.21
N LYS A 405 17.10 -3.74 -3.22
CA LYS A 405 16.57 -3.53 -4.58
C LYS A 405 16.66 -4.77 -5.47
N HIS A 406 17.43 -5.79 -5.08
CA HIS A 406 17.57 -7.03 -5.83
C HIS A 406 16.35 -7.93 -5.63
N ARG A 407 16.12 -8.85 -6.57
CA ARG A 407 15.01 -9.81 -6.43
C ARG A 407 15.35 -10.90 -5.44
N VAL A 408 16.60 -11.34 -5.44
CA VAL A 408 17.11 -12.44 -4.62
C VAL A 408 18.53 -12.05 -4.19
N ALA A 409 18.89 -12.33 -2.96
CA ALA A 409 20.26 -12.26 -2.47
C ALA A 409 20.54 -13.51 -1.63
N ALA A 410 21.77 -14.01 -1.71
CA ALA A 410 22.17 -15.25 -1.07
C ALA A 410 23.26 -14.98 -0.04
N ALA A 411 23.17 -15.64 1.11
CA ALA A 411 24.22 -15.64 2.13
C ALA A 411 24.56 -17.06 2.56
N GLU A 412 25.84 -17.39 2.56
CA GLU A 412 26.36 -18.64 3.11
C GLU A 412 26.64 -18.47 4.59
N VAL A 413 25.98 -19.30 5.42
CA VAL A 413 26.24 -19.41 6.85
C VAL A 413 26.41 -20.90 7.19
N PRO A 414 27.64 -21.39 7.39
CA PRO A 414 27.90 -22.82 7.62
C PRO A 414 27.12 -23.40 8.82
N LEU A 415 27.01 -22.64 9.90
CA LEU A 415 26.32 -23.00 11.15
C LEU A 415 24.94 -22.34 11.27
N LEU A 416 24.26 -22.08 10.15
CA LEU A 416 23.02 -21.30 10.13
C LEU A 416 21.97 -21.79 11.13
N LEU A 417 21.71 -23.10 11.14
CA LEU A 417 20.65 -23.69 11.97
C LEU A 417 21.02 -23.72 13.46
N GLU A 418 22.31 -23.62 13.75
CA GLU A 418 22.89 -23.62 15.08
C GLU A 418 22.95 -22.20 15.69
N THR A 419 22.97 -21.15 14.85
CA THR A 419 23.17 -19.74 15.27
C THR A 419 21.94 -19.03 15.82
N GLY A 420 20.74 -19.61 15.67
CA GLY A 420 19.48 -18.92 15.96
C GLY A 420 19.08 -17.86 14.93
N TRP A 421 19.82 -17.72 13.82
CA TRP A 421 19.51 -16.80 12.73
C TRP A 421 18.51 -17.28 11.66
N PRO A 422 17.89 -18.50 11.67
CA PRO A 422 16.96 -18.89 10.61
C PRO A 422 15.83 -17.89 10.31
N SER A 423 15.39 -17.09 11.28
CA SER A 423 14.36 -16.05 11.09
C SER A 423 14.82 -14.86 10.24
N ASP A 424 16.12 -14.69 10.03
CA ASP A 424 16.68 -13.64 9.19
C ASP A 424 16.62 -14.00 7.69
N PHE A 425 16.15 -15.21 7.36
CA PHE A 425 16.10 -15.75 6.00
C PHE A 425 14.66 -16.11 5.61
N ASP A 426 14.31 -15.86 4.35
CA ASP A 426 13.00 -16.24 3.82
C ASP A 426 13.01 -17.69 3.31
N LEU A 427 14.17 -18.18 2.87
CA LEU A 427 14.40 -19.54 2.41
C LEU A 427 15.78 -20.01 2.85
N ILE A 428 15.87 -21.29 3.21
CA ILE A 428 17.12 -21.96 3.58
C ILE A 428 17.32 -23.13 2.63
N VAL A 429 18.47 -23.14 1.97
CA VAL A 429 18.89 -24.16 1.02
C VAL A 429 20.00 -24.99 1.66
N GLY A 430 19.73 -26.28 1.83
CA GLY A 430 20.71 -27.25 2.29
C GLY A 430 21.49 -27.81 1.11
N LEU A 431 22.82 -27.78 1.19
CA LEU A 431 23.69 -28.43 0.23
C LEU A 431 24.11 -29.80 0.77
N ALA A 432 23.60 -30.86 0.15
CA ALA A 432 23.93 -32.25 0.43
C ALA A 432 25.03 -32.73 -0.51
N CYS A 433 25.92 -33.61 -0.03
CA CYS A 433 26.96 -34.22 -0.83
C CYS A 433 27.22 -35.64 -0.33
N ASP A 434 27.74 -36.50 -1.20
CA ASP A 434 28.22 -37.81 -0.80
C ASP A 434 29.26 -37.70 0.33
N PRO A 435 29.07 -38.36 1.50
CA PRO A 435 29.95 -38.22 2.65
C PRO A 435 31.39 -38.66 2.38
N ASP A 436 31.58 -39.73 1.60
CA ASP A 436 32.91 -40.28 1.32
C ASP A 436 33.70 -39.35 0.40
N ARG A 437 33.05 -38.85 -0.65
CA ARG A 437 33.64 -37.85 -1.56
C ARG A 437 33.97 -36.54 -0.84
N ARG A 438 33.07 -36.07 0.02
CA ARG A 438 33.29 -34.88 0.85
C ARG A 438 34.51 -35.02 1.76
N ARG A 439 34.63 -36.17 2.44
CA ARG A 439 35.80 -36.47 3.30
C ARG A 439 37.09 -36.56 2.50
N ALA A 440 37.05 -37.15 1.30
CA ALA A 440 38.20 -37.20 0.40
C ALA A 440 38.69 -35.79 0.01
N TRP A 441 37.80 -34.88 -0.39
CA TRP A 441 38.16 -33.50 -0.73
C TRP A 441 38.72 -32.71 0.46
N LEU A 442 38.14 -32.87 1.65
CA LEU A 442 38.65 -32.18 2.84
C LEU A 442 40.07 -32.63 3.20
N ARG A 443 40.39 -33.91 2.96
CA ARG A 443 41.74 -34.45 3.11
C ARG A 443 42.69 -33.92 2.03
N SER A 444 42.31 -34.00 0.76
CA SER A 444 43.19 -33.62 -0.36
C SER A 444 43.43 -32.11 -0.46
N ASP A 445 42.38 -31.30 -0.30
CA ASP A 445 42.42 -29.88 -0.65
C ASP A 445 42.69 -28.99 0.57
N ARG A 446 42.25 -29.43 1.76
CA ARG A 446 42.40 -28.66 3.00
C ARG A 446 43.32 -29.32 4.03
N GLY A 447 43.79 -30.54 3.78
CA GLY A 447 44.68 -31.27 4.69
C GLY A 447 44.04 -31.61 6.03
N TRP A 448 42.72 -31.78 6.09
CA TRP A 448 42.02 -32.09 7.35
C TRP A 448 42.21 -33.57 7.70
N ASP A 449 42.72 -33.84 8.90
CA ASP A 449 42.81 -35.19 9.45
C ASP A 449 41.46 -35.69 10.01
N GLU A 450 41.38 -36.96 10.40
CA GLU A 450 40.14 -37.56 10.92
C GLU A 450 39.66 -36.91 12.23
N ASN A 451 40.59 -36.50 13.08
CA ASN A 451 40.26 -35.87 14.35
C ASN A 451 39.63 -34.48 14.14
N LEU A 452 40.22 -33.64 13.30
CA LEU A 452 39.68 -32.33 12.96
C LEU A 452 38.33 -32.45 12.26
N LEU A 453 38.16 -33.43 11.37
CA LEU A 453 36.86 -33.72 10.74
C LEU A 453 35.79 -34.04 11.79
N ALA A 454 36.09 -34.95 12.71
CA ALA A 454 35.17 -35.33 13.78
C ALA A 454 34.82 -34.14 14.68
N ASP A 455 35.81 -33.32 15.06
CA ASP A 455 35.61 -32.12 15.86
C ASP A 455 34.64 -31.15 15.17
N MET A 456 34.90 -30.81 13.89
CA MET A 456 34.05 -29.89 13.13
C MET A 456 32.62 -30.43 12.90
N GLU A 457 32.47 -31.74 12.72
CA GLU A 457 31.16 -32.38 12.59
C GLU A 457 30.40 -32.39 13.92
N SER A 458 31.08 -32.60 15.05
CA SER A 458 30.49 -32.57 16.39
C SER A 458 29.91 -31.20 16.77
N TRP A 459 30.43 -30.14 16.14
CA TRP A 459 30.02 -28.76 16.37
C TRP A 459 28.74 -28.35 15.66
N GLN A 460 28.21 -29.24 14.81
CA GLN A 460 27.08 -29.02 13.94
C GLN A 460 25.92 -29.94 14.27
N TRP A 461 24.73 -29.59 13.78
CA TRP A 461 23.65 -30.55 13.73
C TRP A 461 24.02 -31.72 12.83
N PRO A 462 23.56 -32.95 13.18
CA PRO A 462 23.68 -34.10 12.28
C PRO A 462 23.15 -33.77 10.88
N GLU A 463 23.84 -34.21 9.84
CA GLU A 463 23.53 -33.84 8.45
C GLU A 463 22.05 -34.11 8.08
N ALA A 464 21.55 -35.30 8.42
CA ALA A 464 20.15 -35.66 8.17
C ALA A 464 19.16 -34.69 8.85
N LYS A 465 19.47 -34.22 10.06
CA LYS A 465 18.65 -33.21 10.77
C LYS A 465 18.76 -31.85 10.09
N LYS A 466 19.96 -31.44 9.68
CA LYS A 466 20.23 -30.17 8.97
C LYS A 466 19.47 -30.10 7.64
N ILE A 467 19.58 -31.14 6.81
CA ILE A 467 18.91 -31.21 5.51
C ILE A 467 17.40 -31.22 5.65
N ARG A 468 16.82 -31.96 6.61
CA ARG A 468 15.36 -31.97 6.86
C ARG A 468 14.81 -30.62 7.31
N ALA A 469 15.62 -29.80 7.96
CA ALA A 469 15.23 -28.45 8.38
C ALA A 469 15.34 -27.40 7.26
N CYS A 470 15.91 -27.75 6.10
CA CYS A 470 16.02 -26.85 4.96
C CYS A 470 14.73 -26.85 4.14
N HIS A 471 14.42 -25.72 3.51
CA HIS A 471 13.25 -25.56 2.64
C HIS A 471 13.47 -26.19 1.26
N LEU A 472 14.72 -26.11 0.77
CA LEU A 472 15.16 -26.71 -0.48
C LEU A 472 16.47 -27.46 -0.23
N VAL A 473 16.72 -28.47 -1.05
CA VAL A 473 17.96 -29.24 -1.00
C VAL A 473 18.59 -29.25 -2.39
N VAL A 474 19.85 -28.87 -2.47
CA VAL A 474 20.68 -29.06 -3.66
C VAL A 474 21.63 -30.21 -3.37
N THR A 475 21.65 -31.21 -4.23
CA THR A 475 22.63 -32.29 -4.17
C THR A 475 23.83 -31.91 -5.02
N ASN A 476 25.02 -31.82 -4.42
CA ASN A 476 26.27 -31.61 -5.12
C ASN A 476 26.67 -32.91 -5.84
N PRO A 477 26.66 -32.94 -7.18
CA PRO A 477 26.98 -34.12 -7.98
C PRO A 477 28.50 -34.40 -8.03
N GLY A 478 29.29 -33.43 -7.60
CA GLY A 478 30.72 -33.52 -7.36
C GLY A 478 31.64 -33.21 -8.54
N THR A 479 31.10 -32.72 -9.65
CA THR A 479 31.88 -31.98 -10.65
C THR A 479 31.51 -30.50 -10.61
N ARG A 480 32.44 -29.64 -11.04
CA ARG A 480 32.23 -28.18 -11.05
C ARG A 480 31.11 -27.76 -12.02
N ASP A 481 31.08 -28.37 -13.20
CA ASP A 481 30.11 -28.04 -14.26
C ASP A 481 28.69 -28.42 -13.88
N GLU A 482 28.51 -29.62 -13.32
CA GLU A 482 27.19 -30.05 -12.86
C GLU A 482 26.73 -29.24 -11.64
N LEU A 483 27.63 -28.82 -10.74
CA LEU A 483 27.28 -27.89 -9.65
C LEU A 483 26.84 -26.52 -10.19
N ALA A 484 27.49 -25.98 -11.22
CA ALA A 484 27.03 -24.78 -11.92
C ALA A 484 25.65 -24.97 -12.56
N GLN A 485 25.37 -26.16 -13.10
CA GLN A 485 24.05 -26.49 -13.61
C GLN A 485 23.00 -26.50 -12.50
N LYS A 486 23.33 -27.07 -11.32
CA LYS A 486 22.47 -27.00 -10.14
C LYS A 486 22.23 -25.56 -9.67
N ALA A 487 23.25 -24.70 -9.73
CA ALA A 487 23.10 -23.28 -9.41
C ALA A 487 22.08 -22.58 -10.33
N ARG A 488 22.15 -22.85 -11.64
CA ARG A 488 21.16 -22.34 -12.62
C ARG A 488 19.75 -22.82 -12.30
N SER A 489 19.57 -24.13 -12.09
CA SER A 489 18.27 -24.68 -11.71
C SER A 489 17.74 -24.10 -10.39
N LEU A 490 18.63 -23.85 -9.42
CA LEU A 490 18.24 -23.21 -8.16
C LEU A 490 17.73 -21.79 -8.40
N VAL A 491 18.39 -21.00 -9.25
CA VAL A 491 17.92 -19.65 -9.60
C VAL A 491 16.52 -19.69 -10.20
N ASP A 492 16.24 -20.63 -11.11
CA ASP A 492 14.91 -20.80 -11.71
C ASP A 492 13.85 -21.13 -10.65
N VAL A 493 14.16 -22.03 -9.71
CA VAL A 493 13.27 -22.41 -8.60
C VAL A 493 13.01 -21.21 -7.68
N LEU A 494 14.04 -20.44 -7.32
CA LEU A 494 13.91 -19.24 -6.48
C LEU A 494 13.02 -18.19 -7.16
N GLN A 495 13.21 -17.96 -8.46
CA GLN A 495 12.34 -17.08 -9.25
C GLN A 495 10.89 -17.56 -9.27
N TRP A 496 10.66 -18.86 -9.46
CA TRP A 496 9.32 -19.44 -9.44
C TRP A 496 8.65 -19.28 -8.07
N LEU A 497 9.35 -19.59 -6.97
CA LEU A 497 8.83 -19.41 -5.60
C LEU A 497 8.45 -17.95 -5.33
N ARG A 498 9.27 -17.01 -5.79
CA ARG A 498 8.96 -15.57 -5.69
C ARG A 498 7.68 -15.22 -6.44
N GLN A 499 7.49 -15.75 -7.65
CA GLN A 499 6.25 -15.53 -8.41
C GLN A 499 5.03 -16.13 -7.70
N GLN A 500 5.17 -17.29 -7.05
CA GLN A 500 4.09 -17.84 -6.21
C GLN A 500 3.77 -16.92 -5.02
N GLY A 501 4.78 -16.30 -4.41
CA GLY A 501 4.57 -15.28 -3.37
C GLY A 501 3.71 -14.10 -3.86
N VAL A 502 4.01 -13.59 -5.06
CA VAL A 502 3.20 -12.54 -5.70
C VAL A 502 1.75 -12.99 -5.93
N ARG A 503 1.55 -14.23 -6.42
CA ARG A 503 0.22 -14.80 -6.62
C ARG A 503 -0.55 -14.95 -5.31
N ARG A 504 0.11 -15.36 -4.22
CA ARG A 504 -0.50 -15.46 -2.89
C ARG A 504 -0.95 -14.09 -2.36
N ILE A 505 -0.13 -13.04 -2.52
CA ILE A 505 -0.52 -11.68 -2.15
C ILE A 505 -1.76 -11.27 -2.94
N LEU A 506 -1.76 -11.46 -4.27
CA LEU A 506 -2.89 -11.10 -5.10
C LEU A 506 -4.16 -11.87 -4.69
N ALA A 507 -4.06 -13.20 -4.51
CA ALA A 507 -5.19 -14.02 -4.08
C ALA A 507 -5.75 -13.58 -2.72
N ARG A 508 -4.87 -13.26 -1.76
CA ARG A 508 -5.27 -12.75 -0.45
C ARG A 508 -5.98 -11.41 -0.55
N ILE A 509 -5.45 -10.46 -1.32
CA ILE A 509 -6.08 -9.16 -1.51
C ILE A 509 -7.43 -9.32 -2.21
N THR A 510 -7.51 -10.14 -3.27
CA THR A 510 -8.76 -10.41 -3.98
C THR A 510 -9.82 -11.00 -3.04
N ALA A 511 -9.45 -11.93 -2.16
CA ALA A 511 -10.37 -12.51 -1.18
C ALA A 511 -10.87 -11.46 -0.16
N LEU A 512 -10.01 -10.53 0.27
CA LEU A 512 -10.38 -9.46 1.20
C LEU A 512 -11.30 -8.39 0.60
N VAL A 513 -11.29 -8.24 -0.73
CA VAL A 513 -12.04 -7.17 -1.44
C VAL A 513 -13.11 -7.72 -2.37
N ALA A 514 -13.39 -9.01 -2.29
CA ALA A 514 -14.46 -9.65 -3.04
C ALA A 514 -15.84 -9.16 -2.54
N PRO A 515 -16.87 -9.16 -3.40
CA PRO A 515 -18.25 -9.08 -2.94
C PRO A 515 -18.54 -10.26 -2.00
N GLU A 516 -19.27 -9.99 -0.91
CA GLU A 516 -19.80 -11.04 -0.01
C GLU A 516 -20.95 -11.80 -0.67
#